data_AF-A0A661UNI6-F1
#
_entry.id   AF-A0A661UNI6-F1
#
_cell.length_a   1.000
_cell.length_b   1.000
_cell.length_c   1.000
_cell.angle_alpha   90.00
_cell.angle_beta   90.00
_cell.angle_gamma   90.00
#
_symmetry.space_group_name_H-M   'P 1'
#
loop_
_entity.id
_entity.type
_entity.pdbx_description
1 polymer ?
#
loop_
_entity_poly.entity_id
_entity_poly.type
_entity_poly.pdbx_seq_one_letter_code
_entity_poly.pdbx_strand_id
1 'polypeptide(L)'
;MLSPPNHGSEVADHFQESKFFKLIVGDVGQELATSSKILTELKPIVPEVGIITGNKSSNPYFSRIIPGEDDGRVAVDNTKLTEMKDFMVVPSTHLTIKYNNEVIKQTVFFLKNGKFKHIINE
;
A
#
# COMPACT_ATOMS: atom_id res chain seq x y z
N MET A 1 -5.73 4.83 -5.15
CA MET A 1 -5.61 3.73 -4.17
C MET A 1 -4.83 4.22 -2.96
N LEU A 2 -5.16 3.75 -1.75
CA LEU A 2 -4.49 4.13 -0.51
C LEU A 2 -3.78 2.92 0.09
N SER A 3 -2.45 2.97 0.20
CA SER A 3 -1.60 1.87 0.69
C SER A 3 -1.95 0.46 0.13
N PRO A 4 -2.16 0.30 -1.19
CA PRO A 4 -2.54 -1.00 -1.72
C PRO A 4 -1.36 -2.00 -1.69
N PRO A 5 -1.56 -3.27 -1.32
CA PRO A 5 -0.55 -4.32 -1.47
C PRO A 5 -0.55 -4.88 -2.90
N ASN A 6 -0.27 -4.04 -3.91
CA ASN A 6 -0.37 -4.42 -5.32
C ASN A 6 0.56 -5.57 -5.71
N HIS A 7 1.73 -5.65 -5.08
CA HIS A 7 2.69 -6.76 -5.20
C HIS A 7 2.73 -7.64 -3.94
N GLY A 8 1.68 -7.60 -3.12
CA GLY A 8 1.58 -8.34 -1.86
C GLY A 8 2.18 -7.62 -0.65
N SER A 9 2.31 -8.37 0.44
CA SER A 9 2.81 -7.88 1.73
C SER A 9 3.70 -8.93 2.40
N GLU A 10 4.90 -8.52 2.81
CA GLU A 10 5.85 -9.36 3.54
C GLU A 10 5.32 -9.75 4.93
N VAL A 11 4.38 -8.96 5.47
CA VAL A 11 3.67 -9.34 6.69
C VAL A 11 2.79 -10.56 6.42
N ALA A 12 2.12 -10.64 5.26
CA ALA A 12 1.38 -11.85 4.88
C ALA A 12 2.31 -13.06 4.72
N ASP A 13 3.48 -12.88 4.08
CA ASP A 13 4.48 -13.95 3.94
C ASP A 13 4.93 -14.51 5.29
N HIS A 14 5.14 -13.64 6.28
CA HIS A 14 5.61 -14.04 7.60
C HIS A 14 4.56 -14.81 8.41
N PHE A 15 3.27 -14.52 8.20
CA PHE A 15 2.18 -15.10 8.97
C PHE A 15 1.37 -16.16 8.22
N GLN A 16 1.69 -16.47 6.96
CA GLN A 16 0.94 -17.41 6.12
C GLN A 16 0.76 -18.80 6.77
N GLU A 17 1.79 -19.32 7.42
CA GLU A 17 1.78 -20.64 8.12
C GLU A 17 1.11 -20.59 9.51
N SER A 18 0.78 -19.41 10.02
CA SER A 18 0.16 -19.26 11.33
C SER A 18 -1.33 -19.57 11.27
N LYS A 19 -1.75 -20.65 11.95
CA LYS A 19 -3.17 -20.99 12.13
C LYS A 19 -3.98 -19.86 12.77
N PHE A 20 -3.36 -19.05 13.62
CA PHE A 20 -4.00 -17.89 14.24
C PHE A 20 -4.23 -16.76 13.23
N PHE A 21 -3.25 -16.49 12.36
CA PHE A 21 -3.41 -15.50 11.29
C PHE A 21 -4.48 -15.91 10.29
N LYS A 22 -4.49 -17.19 9.89
CA LYS A 22 -5.54 -17.75 9.03
C LYS A 22 -6.94 -17.64 9.66
N LEU A 23 -7.07 -17.82 10.97
CA LEU A 23 -8.35 -17.68 11.66
C LEU A 23 -8.86 -16.23 11.67
N ILE A 24 -7.98 -15.23 11.76
CA ILE A 24 -8.35 -13.81 11.85
C ILE A 24 -8.55 -13.19 10.46
N VAL A 25 -7.63 -13.44 9.54
CA VAL A 25 -7.58 -12.79 8.22
C VAL A 25 -8.26 -13.64 7.14
N GLY A 26 -8.47 -14.93 7.42
CA GLY A 26 -9.07 -15.88 6.48
C GLY A 26 -8.13 -16.27 5.35
N ASP A 27 -8.69 -16.96 4.35
CA ASP A 27 -7.95 -17.37 3.16
C ASP A 27 -7.48 -16.17 2.32
N VAL A 28 -8.19 -15.03 2.39
CA VAL A 28 -7.80 -13.78 1.70
C VAL A 28 -6.44 -13.26 2.17
N GLY A 29 -6.08 -13.49 3.44
CA GLY A 29 -4.75 -13.11 3.94
C GLY A 29 -3.60 -13.86 3.27
N GLN A 30 -3.86 -15.08 2.79
CA GLN A 30 -2.88 -15.91 2.08
C GLN A 30 -2.70 -15.44 0.64
N GLU A 31 -3.78 -14.96 0.02
CA GLU A 31 -3.74 -14.41 -1.33
C GLU A 31 -2.96 -13.09 -1.43
N LEU A 32 -2.71 -12.43 -0.29
CA LEU A 32 -1.92 -11.21 -0.17
C LEU A 32 -0.41 -11.47 0.03
N ALA A 33 0.02 -12.73 0.12
CA ALA A 33 1.43 -13.09 0.13
C ALA A 33 2.11 -12.65 -1.18
N THR A 34 3.36 -12.22 -1.11
CA THR A 34 4.13 -11.76 -2.30
C THR A 34 4.32 -12.86 -3.33
N SER A 35 4.30 -14.14 -2.90
CA SER A 35 4.35 -15.32 -3.77
C SER A 35 3.01 -15.74 -4.35
N SER A 36 1.92 -15.04 -4.02
CA SER A 36 0.58 -15.42 -4.44
C SER A 36 0.39 -15.27 -5.95
N LYS A 37 -0.03 -16.36 -6.61
CA LYS A 37 -0.21 -16.40 -8.06
C LYS A 37 -1.22 -15.36 -8.56
N ILE A 38 -2.24 -15.07 -7.77
CA ILE A 38 -3.30 -14.12 -8.14
C ILE A 38 -2.72 -12.74 -8.49
N LEU A 39 -1.67 -12.28 -7.79
CA LEU A 39 -1.03 -10.99 -8.02
C LEU A 39 -0.45 -10.87 -9.43
N THR A 40 -0.02 -11.98 -10.02
CA THR A 40 0.52 -12.03 -11.39
C THR A 40 -0.56 -12.25 -12.47
N GLU A 41 -1.78 -12.62 -12.08
CA GLU A 41 -2.90 -12.88 -13.00
C GLU A 41 -3.85 -11.68 -13.14
N LEU A 42 -3.72 -10.66 -12.27
CA LEU A 42 -4.51 -9.46 -12.33
C LEU A 42 -4.22 -8.68 -13.63
N LYS A 43 -5.28 -8.24 -14.29
CA LYS A 43 -5.18 -7.38 -15.48
C LYS A 43 -4.78 -5.96 -15.07
N PRO A 44 -4.05 -5.23 -15.92
CA PRO A 44 -3.76 -3.82 -15.69
C PRO A 44 -5.02 -3.00 -15.47
N ILE A 45 -4.92 -1.96 -14.64
CA ILE A 45 -6.03 -1.06 -14.35
C ILE A 45 -6.29 -0.14 -15.56
N VAL A 46 -7.53 -0.14 -16.07
CA VAL A 46 -7.91 0.67 -17.24
C VAL A 46 -8.17 2.15 -16.88
N PRO A 47 -8.89 2.49 -15.79
CA PRO A 47 -9.07 3.88 -15.38
C PRO A 47 -7.77 4.52 -14.87
N GLU A 48 -7.69 5.85 -14.92
CA GLU A 48 -6.58 6.58 -14.31
C GLU A 48 -6.52 6.34 -12.80
N VAL A 49 -5.39 5.81 -12.33
CA VAL A 49 -5.18 5.50 -10.91
C VAL A 49 -4.01 6.28 -10.34
N GLY A 50 -4.25 7.00 -9.26
CA GLY A 50 -3.22 7.60 -8.42
C GLY A 50 -3.02 6.76 -7.17
N ILE A 51 -1.79 6.63 -6.69
CA ILE A 51 -1.46 5.83 -5.50
C ILE A 51 -0.86 6.75 -4.42
N ILE A 52 -1.46 6.74 -3.23
CA ILE A 52 -0.91 7.42 -2.04
C ILE A 52 -0.59 6.35 -1.01
N THR A 53 0.63 6.35 -0.46
CA THR A 53 1.04 5.41 0.58
C THR A 53 1.72 6.10 1.76
N GLY A 54 1.76 5.39 2.89
CA GLY A 54 2.43 5.82 4.10
C GLY A 54 3.91 5.41 4.13
N ASN A 55 4.68 6.02 5.03
CA ASN A 55 6.06 5.62 5.35
C ASN A 55 6.36 5.60 6.87
N LYS A 56 5.32 5.51 7.70
CA LYS A 56 5.47 5.41 9.15
C LYS A 56 4.92 4.07 9.61
N SER A 57 5.59 3.50 10.60
CA SER A 57 5.12 2.31 11.29
C SER A 57 4.85 2.62 12.75
N SER A 58 3.75 2.08 13.27
CA SER A 58 3.42 2.16 14.70
C SER A 58 4.19 1.14 15.55
N ASN A 59 4.76 0.11 14.93
CA ASN A 59 5.49 -0.94 15.63
C ASN A 59 6.76 -1.34 14.85
N PRO A 60 7.96 -1.04 15.39
CA PRO A 60 9.24 -1.38 14.76
C PRO A 60 9.42 -2.87 14.44
N TYR A 61 8.69 -3.77 15.12
CA TYR A 61 8.75 -5.20 14.83
C TYR A 61 8.30 -5.53 13.40
N PHE A 62 7.21 -4.95 12.92
CA PHE A 62 6.71 -5.23 11.58
C PHE A 62 7.63 -4.63 10.50
N SER A 63 8.18 -3.44 10.74
CA SER A 63 9.14 -2.82 9.80
C SER A 63 10.48 -3.55 9.75
N ARG A 64 10.81 -4.43 10.70
CA ARG A 64 11.99 -5.31 10.58
C ARG A 64 11.77 -6.45 9.58
N ILE A 65 10.52 -6.78 9.29
CA ILE A 65 10.14 -7.84 8.35
C ILE A 65 10.03 -7.27 6.93
N ILE A 66 9.58 -6.02 6.82
CA ILE A 66 9.36 -5.34 5.55
C ILE A 66 10.67 -4.67 5.10
N PRO A 67 11.20 -4.99 3.90
CA PRO A 67 12.39 -4.34 3.39
C PRO A 67 12.10 -2.90 2.95
N GLY A 68 12.99 -1.98 3.31
CA GLY A 68 12.94 -0.59 2.84
C GLY A 68 11.96 0.30 3.60
N GLU A 69 11.37 1.26 2.90
CA GLU A 69 10.39 2.20 3.45
C GLU A 69 9.00 1.55 3.49
N ASP A 70 8.27 1.69 4.60
CA ASP A 70 7.01 0.98 4.82
C ASP A 70 6.00 1.77 5.68
N ASP A 71 4.72 1.39 5.58
CA ASP A 71 3.64 1.95 6.38
C ASP A 71 3.25 1.09 7.60
N GLY A 72 4.11 0.14 7.99
CA GLY A 72 3.89 -0.84 9.04
C GLY A 72 3.16 -2.11 8.60
N ARG A 73 2.74 -2.21 7.33
CA ARG A 73 2.10 -3.41 6.76
C ARG A 73 2.55 -3.73 5.34
N VAL A 74 2.80 -2.71 4.53
CA VAL A 74 3.15 -2.87 3.11
C VAL A 74 4.37 -2.01 2.81
N ALA A 75 5.34 -2.57 2.09
CA ALA A 75 6.45 -1.80 1.56
C ALA A 75 5.94 -0.73 0.58
N VAL A 76 6.55 0.45 0.59
CA VAL A 76 6.24 1.54 -0.35
C VAL A 76 6.35 1.05 -1.80
N ASP A 77 7.36 0.25 -2.12
CA ASP A 77 7.55 -0.28 -3.47
C ASP A 77 6.46 -1.28 -3.89
N ASN A 78 5.97 -2.11 -2.97
CA ASN A 78 4.89 -3.05 -3.25
C ASN A 78 3.55 -2.37 -3.53
N THR A 79 3.43 -1.07 -3.25
CA THR A 79 2.24 -0.29 -3.54
C THR A 79 2.21 0.26 -4.96
N LYS A 80 3.34 0.34 -5.65
CA LYS A 80 3.43 0.95 -6.99
C LYS A 80 2.78 0.04 -8.04
N LEU A 81 2.32 0.63 -9.13
CA LEU A 81 1.92 -0.06 -10.35
C LEU A 81 2.57 0.62 -11.54
N THR A 82 2.88 -0.14 -12.59
CA THR A 82 3.48 0.43 -13.80
C THR A 82 2.54 1.40 -14.52
N GLU A 83 1.23 1.15 -14.44
CA GLU A 83 0.17 1.92 -15.07
C GLU A 83 -0.35 3.07 -14.20
N MET A 84 0.22 3.30 -13.01
CA MET A 84 -0.22 4.40 -12.16
C MET A 84 0.08 5.75 -12.80
N LYS A 85 -0.88 6.66 -12.71
CA LYS A 85 -0.75 8.01 -13.28
C LYS A 85 0.09 8.94 -12.43
N ASP A 86 0.04 8.76 -11.10
CA ASP A 86 0.82 9.54 -10.15
C ASP A 86 1.00 8.77 -8.84
N PHE A 87 2.03 9.13 -8.08
CA PHE A 87 2.44 8.46 -6.85
C PHE A 87 2.84 9.48 -5.78
N MET A 88 2.40 9.27 -4.54
CA MET A 88 2.77 10.14 -3.41
C MET A 88 2.99 9.34 -2.13
N VAL A 89 4.03 9.71 -1.40
CA VAL A 89 4.31 9.20 -0.05
C VAL A 89 3.96 10.27 0.98
N VAL A 90 3.27 9.89 2.04
CA VAL A 90 2.94 10.78 3.16
C VAL A 90 3.43 10.19 4.49
N PRO A 91 3.75 11.02 5.50
CA PRO A 91 4.09 10.54 6.83
C PRO A 91 2.85 10.03 7.57
N SER A 92 2.41 8.81 7.26
CA SER A 92 1.31 8.12 7.91
C SER A 92 1.53 6.61 8.00
N THR A 93 0.80 5.96 8.90
CA THR A 93 0.76 4.49 9.01
C THR A 93 -0.37 3.90 8.18
N HIS A 94 -0.27 2.61 7.85
CA HIS A 94 -1.29 1.87 7.11
C HIS A 94 -2.69 2.02 7.72
N LEU A 95 -2.78 1.97 9.06
CA LEU A 95 -4.07 2.04 9.75
C LEU A 95 -4.67 3.45 9.74
N THR A 96 -3.83 4.48 9.72
CA THR A 96 -4.24 5.88 9.88
C THR A 96 -4.30 6.67 8.58
N ILE A 97 -3.75 6.15 7.48
CA ILE A 97 -3.63 6.89 6.21
C ILE A 97 -4.98 7.40 5.70
N LYS A 98 -6.05 6.62 5.89
CA LYS A 98 -7.43 6.98 5.51
C LYS A 98 -8.00 8.18 6.27
N TYR A 99 -7.41 8.56 7.40
CA TYR A 99 -7.83 9.70 8.23
C TYR A 99 -6.88 10.90 8.09
N ASN A 100 -5.82 10.78 7.28
CA ASN A 100 -4.84 11.85 7.13
C ASN A 100 -5.43 12.97 6.27
N ASN A 101 -5.50 14.19 6.82
CA ASN A 101 -6.05 15.36 6.14
C ASN A 101 -5.33 15.68 4.82
N GLU A 102 -4.02 15.43 4.73
CA GLU A 102 -3.27 15.63 3.49
C GLU A 102 -3.68 14.60 2.43
N VAL A 103 -3.83 13.34 2.82
CA VAL A 103 -4.30 12.28 1.91
C VAL A 103 -5.68 12.59 1.36
N ILE A 104 -6.58 13.09 2.20
CA ILE A 104 -7.93 13.49 1.79
C ILE A 104 -7.85 14.64 0.76
N LYS A 105 -7.07 15.69 1.05
CA LYS A 105 -6.86 16.82 0.13
C LYS A 105 -6.28 16.37 -1.21
N GLN A 106 -5.27 15.51 -1.18
CA GLN A 106 -4.60 14.98 -2.37
C GLN A 106 -5.51 14.06 -3.18
N THR A 107 -6.33 13.25 -2.51
CA THR A 107 -7.35 12.42 -3.17
C THR A 107 -8.37 13.30 -3.91
N VAL A 108 -8.92 14.31 -3.25
CA VAL A 108 -9.86 15.26 -3.89
C VAL A 108 -9.18 16.00 -5.06
N PHE A 109 -7.91 16.39 -4.90
CA PHE A 109 -7.16 17.05 -5.95
C PHE A 109 -6.92 16.13 -7.16
N PHE A 110 -6.53 14.87 -6.92
CA PHE A 110 -6.36 13.87 -7.99
C PHE A 110 -7.65 13.63 -8.75
N LEU A 111 -8.77 13.43 -8.05
CA LEU A 111 -10.07 13.22 -8.71
C LEU A 111 -10.49 14.39 -9.62
N LYS A 112 -10.02 15.62 -9.32
CA LYS A 112 -10.31 16.81 -10.13
C LYS A 112 -9.29 17.05 -11.26
N ASN A 113 -8.04 16.64 -11.08
CA ASN A 113 -6.93 17.07 -11.94
C ASN A 113 -6.15 15.91 -12.60
N GLY A 114 -6.43 14.66 -12.23
CA GLY A 114 -5.72 13.46 -12.69
C GLY A 114 -4.28 13.34 -12.19
N LYS A 115 -3.85 14.14 -11.21
CA LYS A 115 -2.51 14.11 -10.60
C LYS A 115 -2.55 14.63 -9.17
N PHE A 116 -1.56 14.31 -8.37
CA PHE A 116 -1.36 14.89 -7.04
C PHE A 116 -0.74 16.28 -7.13
N LYS A 117 -0.90 17.04 -6.06
CA LYS A 117 -0.27 18.35 -5.89
C LYS A 117 1.07 18.18 -5.20
N HIS A 118 2.12 17.96 -6.00
CA HIS A 118 3.51 17.95 -5.54
C HIS A 118 3.97 19.37 -5.23
N ILE A 119 4.62 19.54 -4.07
CA ILE A 119 5.30 20.80 -3.76
C ILE A 119 6.64 20.73 -4.51
N ILE A 120 6.76 21.53 -5.58
CA ILE A 120 8.07 21.77 -6.19
C ILE A 120 8.77 22.75 -5.27
N ASN A 121 9.79 22.28 -4.56
CA ASN A 121 10.74 23.18 -3.93
C ASN A 121 11.72 23.60 -5.04
N GLU A 122 11.68 24.87 -5.44
CA GLU A 122 12.73 25.51 -6.22
C GLU A 122 14.01 25.68 -5.39
#